data_AF-A0A8J7IL59-F1
#
_entry.id   AF-A0A8J7IL59-F1
#
_cell.length_a   1.000
_cell.length_b   1.000
_cell.length_c   1.000
_cell.angle_alpha   90.00
_cell.angle_beta   90.00
_cell.angle_gamma   90.00
#
_symmetry.space_group_name_H-M   'P 1'
#
loop_
_entity.id
_entity.type
_entity.pdbx_description
1 polymer ?
#
loop_
_entity_poly.entity_id
_entity_poly.type
_entity_poly.pdbx_seq_one_letter_code
_entity_poly.pdbx_strand_id
1 'polypeptide(L)'
;MRMASVLASFSLLLALPVSAQNFSCSFGRPACLDYGDTVCSSMGKCVSSSAECFESYQCNYEGFACQSDVSDCVEEYENLRGEYNDLVRRYNDRGDTIAELERSQRNLSREREQLEAQVQDYSYCIQAASTLAGAQACWAPF
;
A
#
# COMPACT_ATOMS: atom_id res chain seq x y z
N MET A 1 -71.03 30.59 -0.58
CA MET A 1 -71.52 30.90 -1.95
C MET A 1 -70.40 31.67 -2.65
N ARG A 2 -69.76 31.23 -3.72
CA ARG A 2 -70.11 30.29 -4.80
C ARG A 2 -68.87 29.47 -5.21
N MET A 3 -69.13 28.22 -5.56
CA MET A 3 -68.21 27.24 -6.14
C MET A 3 -67.93 27.53 -7.63
N ALA A 4 -66.77 27.07 -8.13
CA ALA A 4 -66.48 26.52 -9.47
C ALA A 4 -65.00 26.79 -9.79
N SER A 5 -64.16 25.91 -10.33
CA SER A 5 -64.27 24.51 -10.73
C SER A 5 -62.84 23.99 -10.87
N VAL A 6 -62.62 22.75 -10.43
CA VAL A 6 -61.37 21.98 -10.58
C VAL A 6 -61.22 21.56 -12.04
N LEU A 7 -60.07 21.85 -12.66
CA LEU A 7 -59.60 21.13 -13.86
C LEU A 7 -58.18 20.63 -13.59
N ALA A 8 -58.12 19.34 -13.27
CA ALA A 8 -56.89 18.56 -13.20
C ALA A 8 -56.43 18.22 -14.62
N SER A 9 -55.29 18.76 -15.03
CA SER A 9 -54.57 18.35 -16.24
C SER A 9 -53.43 17.41 -15.84
N PHE A 10 -53.70 16.12 -15.96
CA PHE A 10 -52.75 15.01 -15.79
C PHE A 10 -51.91 14.92 -17.08
N SER A 11 -50.82 15.69 -17.17
CA SER A 11 -49.85 15.55 -18.27
C SER A 11 -48.92 14.36 -17.99
N LEU A 12 -49.39 13.18 -18.38
CA LEU A 12 -48.61 11.96 -18.49
C LEU A 12 -47.58 12.13 -19.63
N LEU A 13 -46.40 12.66 -19.31
CA LEU A 13 -45.25 12.61 -20.21
C LEU A 13 -44.73 11.18 -20.23
N LEU A 14 -45.05 10.48 -21.31
CA LEU A 14 -44.50 9.17 -21.65
C LEU A 14 -42.97 9.23 -21.53
N ALA A 15 -42.42 8.39 -20.64
CA ALA A 15 -41.03 8.00 -20.70
C ALA A 15 -40.82 7.29 -22.04
N LEU A 16 -40.27 8.01 -23.01
CA LEU A 16 -39.79 7.39 -24.24
C LEU A 16 -38.61 6.48 -23.88
N PRO A 17 -38.54 5.26 -24.42
CA PRO A 17 -37.35 4.45 -24.27
C PRO A 17 -36.21 5.20 -24.94
N VAL A 18 -35.19 5.57 -24.16
CA VAL A 18 -33.89 5.94 -24.72
C VAL A 18 -33.35 4.68 -25.38
N SER A 19 -33.43 4.66 -26.72
CA SER A 19 -32.70 3.69 -27.52
C SER A 19 -31.22 3.85 -27.21
N ALA A 20 -30.63 2.85 -26.55
CA ALA A 20 -29.19 2.67 -26.55
C ALA A 20 -28.80 2.41 -28.02
N GLN A 21 -28.37 3.46 -28.71
CA GLN A 21 -27.99 3.38 -30.11
C GLN A 21 -26.69 2.59 -30.19
N ASN A 22 -26.74 1.48 -30.92
CA ASN A 22 -25.59 0.67 -31.29
C ASN A 22 -24.60 1.58 -32.07
N PHE A 23 -23.38 1.78 -31.56
CA PHE A 23 -22.37 2.63 -32.21
C PHE A 23 -21.43 1.77 -33.08
N SER A 24 -21.35 2.08 -34.37
CA SER A 24 -20.44 1.43 -35.33
C SER A 24 -19.55 2.47 -35.99
N CYS A 25 -18.24 2.24 -36.02
CA CYS A 25 -17.25 3.12 -36.66
C CYS A 25 -16.71 2.51 -37.97
N SER A 26 -16.44 3.36 -38.97
CA SER A 26 -15.79 2.96 -40.23
C SER A 26 -14.42 3.64 -40.35
N PHE A 27 -13.35 2.83 -40.40
CA PHE A 27 -11.95 3.17 -40.70
C PHE A 27 -11.24 4.24 -39.83
N GLY A 28 -10.31 3.80 -38.98
CA GLY A 28 -9.30 4.67 -38.33
C GLY A 28 -8.60 4.02 -37.14
N ARG A 29 -7.38 4.48 -36.80
CA ARG A 29 -6.68 4.08 -35.55
C ARG A 29 -7.39 4.74 -34.34
N PRO A 30 -7.71 3.99 -33.28
CA PRO A 30 -8.44 4.54 -32.14
C PRO A 30 -7.57 5.46 -31.27
N ALA A 31 -8.17 6.52 -30.73
CA ALA A 31 -7.58 7.40 -29.73
C ALA A 31 -8.60 7.74 -28.63
N CYS A 32 -8.12 7.89 -27.39
CA CYS A 32 -8.90 8.35 -26.23
C CYS A 32 -9.40 9.78 -26.46
N LEU A 33 -10.65 10.06 -26.10
CA LEU A 33 -11.30 11.34 -26.33
C LEU A 33 -10.82 12.41 -25.32
N ASP A 34 -10.79 13.66 -25.76
CA ASP A 34 -10.57 14.84 -24.91
C ASP A 34 -11.92 15.52 -24.56
N TYR A 35 -11.94 16.47 -23.63
CA TYR A 35 -13.16 17.16 -23.22
C TYR A 35 -13.83 17.87 -24.40
N GLY A 36 -15.07 17.46 -24.74
CA GLY A 36 -15.86 18.00 -25.85
C GLY A 36 -15.83 17.15 -27.12
N ASP A 37 -15.05 16.07 -27.17
CA ASP A 37 -15.14 15.09 -28.25
C ASP A 37 -16.47 14.32 -28.16
N THR A 38 -17.20 14.25 -29.27
CA THR A 38 -18.53 13.59 -29.35
C THR A 38 -18.42 12.27 -30.12
N VAL A 39 -19.03 11.22 -29.59
CA VAL A 39 -19.17 9.93 -30.29
C VAL A 39 -20.12 10.13 -31.47
N CYS A 40 -19.55 10.21 -32.68
CA CYS A 40 -20.23 10.29 -33.96
C CYS A 40 -21.25 11.45 -34.11
N SER A 41 -20.74 12.66 -34.40
CA SER A 41 -21.33 13.51 -35.44
C SER A 41 -20.40 13.53 -36.66
N SER A 42 -20.82 14.08 -37.81
CA SER A 42 -19.96 14.22 -39.00
C SER A 42 -18.66 15.03 -38.76
N MET A 43 -18.49 15.59 -37.56
CA MET A 43 -17.32 16.35 -37.11
C MET A 43 -16.68 15.81 -35.81
N GLY A 44 -17.15 14.66 -35.27
CA GLY A 44 -16.66 14.08 -34.00
C GLY A 44 -15.62 12.95 -34.19
N LYS A 45 -14.70 12.78 -33.23
CA LYS A 45 -13.69 11.70 -33.24
C LYS A 45 -14.30 10.35 -32.86
N CYS A 46 -13.89 9.30 -33.57
CA CYS A 46 -14.38 7.93 -33.37
C CYS A 46 -13.49 7.16 -32.37
N VAL A 47 -14.12 6.43 -31.44
CA VAL A 47 -13.44 5.60 -30.42
C VAL A 47 -13.31 4.14 -30.90
N SER A 48 -12.34 3.41 -30.34
CA SER A 48 -12.21 1.95 -30.52
C SER A 48 -13.49 1.21 -30.14
N SER A 49 -13.80 0.12 -30.84
CA SER A 49 -14.83 -0.84 -30.41
C SER A 49 -14.48 -1.55 -29.10
N SER A 50 -13.22 -1.46 -28.65
CA SER A 50 -12.74 -2.01 -27.38
C SER A 50 -12.80 -1.01 -26.21
N ALA A 51 -13.38 0.18 -26.40
CA ALA A 51 -13.62 1.08 -25.28
C ALA A 51 -14.78 0.54 -24.43
N GLU A 52 -14.48 0.20 -23.19
CA GLU A 52 -15.44 -0.33 -22.23
C GLU A 52 -15.78 0.75 -21.20
N CYS A 53 -17.09 0.99 -21.00
CA CYS A 53 -17.57 1.83 -19.90
C CYS A 53 -17.61 0.97 -18.63
N PHE A 54 -16.92 1.39 -17.56
CA PHE A 54 -16.89 0.64 -16.30
C PHE A 54 -18.26 0.55 -15.59
N GLU A 55 -19.19 1.43 -15.95
CA GLU A 55 -20.59 1.40 -15.49
C GLU A 55 -21.56 1.86 -16.60
N SER A 56 -22.83 1.44 -16.47
CA SER A 56 -23.92 1.93 -17.33
C SER A 56 -24.02 3.46 -17.19
N TYR A 57 -24.10 4.18 -18.31
CA TYR A 57 -24.21 5.65 -18.37
C TYR A 57 -22.98 6.47 -17.91
N GLN A 58 -21.84 5.83 -17.57
CA GLN A 58 -20.58 6.56 -17.31
C GLN A 58 -19.94 7.12 -18.58
N CYS A 59 -20.25 6.55 -19.74
CA CYS A 59 -19.91 7.13 -21.04
C CYS A 59 -20.85 8.30 -21.37
N ASN A 60 -20.73 9.38 -20.61
CA ASN A 60 -21.50 10.61 -20.73
C ASN A 60 -20.54 11.81 -20.91
N TYR A 61 -21.05 13.05 -20.77
CA TYR A 61 -20.27 14.28 -20.99
C TYR A 61 -19.16 14.53 -19.94
N GLU A 62 -19.08 13.72 -18.88
CA GLU A 62 -18.11 13.87 -17.79
C GLU A 62 -16.74 13.26 -18.11
N GLY A 63 -16.63 12.50 -19.22
CA GLY A 63 -15.36 12.00 -19.76
C GLY A 63 -15.30 10.47 -19.89
N PHE A 64 -14.28 9.98 -20.60
CA PHE A 64 -14.05 8.56 -20.83
C PHE A 64 -12.75 8.13 -20.15
N ALA A 65 -12.76 7.02 -19.41
CA ALA A 65 -11.52 6.36 -18.96
C ALA A 65 -11.13 5.31 -19.99
N CYS A 66 -9.91 5.37 -20.53
CA CYS A 66 -9.44 4.35 -21.43
C CYS A 66 -9.06 3.07 -20.66
N GLN A 67 -9.39 1.91 -21.25
CA GLN A 67 -9.04 0.61 -20.66
C GLN A 67 -7.52 0.49 -20.43
N SER A 68 -6.71 1.07 -21.32
CA SER A 68 -5.26 1.17 -21.15
C SER A 68 -4.89 1.86 -19.85
N ASP A 69 -5.47 3.03 -19.60
CA ASP A 69 -5.14 3.87 -18.44
C ASP A 69 -5.53 3.18 -17.13
N VAL A 70 -6.66 2.45 -17.14
CA VAL A 70 -7.07 1.64 -15.99
C VAL A 70 -6.19 0.42 -15.82
N SER A 71 -5.78 -0.23 -16.91
CA SER A 71 -4.85 -1.37 -16.85
C SER A 71 -3.49 -0.95 -16.29
N ASP A 72 -2.96 0.17 -16.78
CA ASP A 72 -1.71 0.75 -16.30
C ASP A 72 -1.82 1.15 -14.81
N CYS A 73 -2.94 1.77 -14.41
CA CYS A 73 -3.19 2.10 -13.01
C CYS A 73 -3.26 0.86 -12.11
N VAL A 74 -3.87 -0.24 -12.58
CA VAL A 74 -3.91 -1.50 -11.85
C VAL A 74 -2.51 -2.11 -11.72
N GLU A 75 -1.70 -2.06 -12.77
CA GLU A 75 -0.31 -2.54 -12.73
C GLU A 75 0.53 -1.71 -11.75
N GLU A 76 0.44 -0.39 -11.82
CA GLU A 76 1.11 0.52 -10.87
C GLU A 76 0.67 0.26 -9.42
N TYR A 77 -0.63 0.04 -9.19
CA TYR A 77 -1.16 -0.28 -7.87
C TYR A 77 -0.61 -1.61 -7.32
N GLU A 78 -0.59 -2.66 -8.14
CA GLU A 78 -0.07 -3.97 -7.74
C GLU A 78 1.44 -3.90 -7.44
N ASN A 79 2.20 -3.14 -8.24
CA ASN A 79 3.62 -2.88 -7.99
C ASN A 79 3.83 -2.14 -6.67
N LEU A 80 3.08 -1.05 -6.43
CA LEU A 80 3.15 -0.29 -5.19
C LEU A 80 2.77 -1.15 -3.98
N ARG A 81 1.75 -2.01 -4.11
CA ARG A 81 1.37 -2.96 -3.05
C ARG A 81 2.50 -3.94 -2.76
N GLY A 82 3.20 -4.42 -3.78
CA GLY A 82 4.40 -5.24 -3.65
C GLY A 82 5.51 -4.54 -2.87
N GLU A 83 5.88 -3.34 -3.27
CA GLU A 83 6.91 -2.53 -2.60
C GLU A 83 6.55 -2.22 -1.14
N TYR A 84 5.29 -1.94 -0.86
CA TYR A 84 4.80 -1.72 0.49
C TYR A 84 4.97 -2.96 1.37
N ASN A 85 4.57 -4.13 0.86
CA ASN A 85 4.74 -5.39 1.60
C ASN A 85 6.22 -5.71 1.85
N ASP A 86 7.09 -5.44 0.89
CA ASP A 86 8.55 -5.58 1.05
C ASP A 86 9.09 -4.65 2.13
N LEU A 87 8.62 -3.41 2.17
CA LEU A 87 9.00 -2.46 3.20
C LEU A 87 8.57 -2.94 4.59
N VAL A 88 7.33 -3.43 4.74
CA VAL A 88 6.83 -3.97 6.00
C VAL A 88 7.67 -5.17 6.45
N ARG A 89 8.00 -6.09 5.55
CA ARG A 89 8.88 -7.23 5.85
C ARG A 89 10.23 -6.78 6.38
N ARG A 90 10.93 -5.91 5.65
CA ARG A 90 12.24 -5.37 6.09
C ARG A 90 12.17 -4.63 7.42
N TYR A 91 11.08 -3.91 7.67
CA TYR A 91 10.87 -3.22 8.94
C TYR A 91 10.76 -4.20 10.11
N ASN A 92 9.98 -5.27 9.95
CA ASN A 92 9.82 -6.31 10.95
C ASN A 92 11.13 -7.06 11.20
N ASP A 93 11.83 -7.48 10.14
CA ASP A 93 13.14 -8.15 10.24
C ASP A 93 14.16 -7.30 10.99
N ARG A 94 14.14 -5.97 10.76
CA ARG A 94 14.99 -5.03 11.50
C ARG A 94 14.61 -4.97 12.98
N GLY A 95 13.32 -5.01 13.29
CA GLY A 95 12.82 -5.08 14.67
C GLY A 95 13.35 -6.33 15.40
N ASP A 96 13.29 -7.48 14.75
CA ASP A 96 13.79 -8.74 15.30
C ASP A 96 15.31 -8.70 15.53
N THR A 97 16.06 -8.15 14.55
CA THR A 97 17.51 -7.97 14.66
C THR A 97 17.88 -7.07 15.84
N ILE A 98 17.16 -5.95 16.03
CA ILE A 98 17.38 -5.06 17.18
C ILE A 98 17.13 -5.81 18.49
N ALA A 99 16.03 -6.54 18.60
CA ALA A 99 15.70 -7.30 19.80
C ALA A 99 16.76 -8.37 20.12
N GLU A 100 17.33 -9.02 19.11
CA GLU A 100 18.46 -9.95 19.27
C GLU A 100 19.73 -9.25 19.75
N LEU A 101 20.11 -8.13 19.12
CA LEU A 101 21.28 -7.35 19.51
C LEU A 101 21.19 -6.85 20.96
N GLU A 102 20.01 -6.38 21.38
CA GLU A 102 19.79 -5.98 22.76
C GLU A 102 19.93 -7.14 23.76
N ARG A 103 19.46 -8.35 23.41
CA ARG A 103 19.67 -9.56 24.23
C ARG A 103 21.15 -9.89 24.34
N SER A 104 21.86 -9.87 23.21
CA SER A 104 23.31 -10.12 23.16
C SER A 104 24.08 -9.11 24.00
N GLN A 105 23.78 -7.82 23.86
CA GLN A 105 24.41 -6.76 24.64
C GLN A 105 24.21 -6.94 26.15
N ARG A 106 23.00 -7.33 26.60
CA ARG A 106 22.74 -7.61 28.01
C ARG A 106 23.55 -8.81 28.52
N ASN A 107 23.67 -9.86 27.71
CA ASN A 107 24.44 -11.04 28.09
C ASN A 107 25.93 -10.72 28.20
N LEU A 108 26.51 -10.04 27.21
CA LEU A 108 27.90 -9.59 27.23
C LEU A 108 28.18 -8.65 28.41
N SER A 109 27.22 -7.80 28.77
CA SER A 109 27.38 -6.90 29.93
C SER A 109 27.45 -7.67 31.24
N ARG A 110 26.60 -8.71 31.41
CA ARG A 110 26.64 -9.60 32.58
C ARG A 110 27.94 -10.41 32.64
N GLU A 111 28.39 -10.93 31.51
CA GLU A 111 29.66 -11.66 31.42
C GLU A 111 30.83 -10.75 31.80
N ARG A 112 30.85 -9.50 31.31
CA ARG A 112 31.85 -8.51 31.70
C ARG A 112 31.84 -8.27 33.21
N GLU A 113 30.66 -8.05 33.81
CA GLU A 113 30.53 -7.82 35.26
C GLU A 113 31.02 -9.02 36.08
N GLN A 114 30.76 -10.25 35.62
CA GLN A 114 31.25 -11.48 36.27
C GLN A 114 32.77 -11.59 36.19
N LEU A 115 33.35 -11.33 35.01
CA LEU A 115 34.80 -11.34 34.84
C LEU A 115 35.47 -10.24 35.66
N GLU A 116 34.89 -9.04 35.71
CA GLU A 116 35.39 -7.93 36.53
C GLU A 116 35.40 -8.29 38.02
N ALA A 117 34.32 -8.90 38.52
CA ALA A 117 34.27 -9.39 39.90
C ALA A 117 35.32 -10.48 40.16
N GLN A 118 35.45 -11.45 39.26
CA GLN A 118 36.42 -12.53 39.39
C GLN A 118 37.87 -12.00 39.39
N VAL A 119 38.17 -11.02 38.53
CA VAL A 119 39.49 -10.36 38.51
C VAL A 119 39.75 -9.61 39.81
N GLN A 120 38.74 -8.92 40.37
CA GLN A 120 38.87 -8.25 41.65
C GLN A 120 39.11 -9.25 42.79
N ASP A 121 38.40 -10.38 42.82
CA ASP A 121 38.59 -11.44 43.81
C ASP A 121 40.01 -12.02 43.75
N TYR A 122 40.50 -12.33 42.55
CA TYR A 122 41.88 -12.79 42.37
C TYR A 122 42.90 -11.73 42.78
N SER A 123 42.69 -10.47 42.42
CA SER A 123 43.57 -9.37 42.80
C SER A 123 43.66 -9.24 44.31
N TYR A 124 42.52 -9.26 45.00
CA TYR A 124 42.47 -9.21 46.46
C TYR A 124 43.18 -10.40 47.12
N CYS A 125 42.92 -11.62 46.62
CA CYS A 125 43.56 -12.83 47.13
C CYS A 125 45.09 -12.78 47.00
N ILE A 126 45.60 -12.37 45.84
CA ILE A 126 47.04 -12.26 45.60
C ILE A 126 47.68 -11.19 46.48
N GLN A 127 47.02 -10.04 46.65
CA GLN A 127 47.51 -8.95 47.51
C GLN A 127 47.56 -9.37 48.98
N ALA A 128 46.65 -10.22 49.44
CA ALA A 128 46.61 -10.74 50.80
C ALA A 128 47.60 -11.89 51.05
N ALA A 129 48.08 -12.55 50.00
CA ALA A 129 48.97 -13.71 50.13
C ALA A 129 50.35 -13.32 50.68
N SER A 130 50.79 -14.00 51.74
CA SER A 130 52.10 -13.79 52.37
C SER A 130 53.19 -14.73 51.84
N THR A 131 52.83 -15.69 50.98
CA THR A 131 53.75 -16.70 50.43
C THR A 131 53.46 -16.96 48.95
N LEU A 132 54.47 -17.42 48.21
CA LEU A 132 54.32 -17.81 46.80
C LEU A 132 53.26 -18.90 46.61
N ALA A 133 53.26 -19.91 47.49
CA ALA A 133 52.27 -20.99 47.44
C ALA A 133 50.84 -20.48 47.67
N GLY A 134 50.65 -19.52 48.60
CA GLY A 134 49.36 -18.88 48.84
C GLY A 134 48.86 -18.08 47.63
N ALA A 135 49.74 -17.33 46.97
CA ALA A 135 49.39 -16.57 45.77
C ALA A 135 49.02 -17.50 44.59
N GLN A 136 49.73 -18.63 44.42
CA GLN A 136 49.41 -19.63 43.40
C GLN A 136 48.06 -20.32 43.64
N ALA A 137 47.65 -20.48 44.90
CA ALA A 137 46.36 -21.07 45.26
C ALA A 137 45.16 -20.18 44.88
N CYS A 138 45.35 -18.87 44.69
CA CYS A 138 44.28 -17.95 44.30
C CYS A 138 43.68 -18.24 42.91
N TRP A 139 44.39 -18.95 42.04
CA TRP A 139 43.94 -19.28 40.68
C TRP A 139 43.43 -20.72 40.52
N ALA A 140 43.43 -21.52 41.60
CA ALA A 140 42.95 -22.89 41.55
C ALA A 140 41.41 -22.92 41.59
N PRO A 141 40.73 -23.62 40.66
CA PRO A 141 39.31 -23.87 40.78
C PRO A 141 39.06 -24.76 42.02
N PHE A 142 38.17 -24.32 42.92
CA PHE A 142 37.64 -25.14 44.01
C PHE A 142 36.56 -26.09 43.50
#